data_AF-A0A8S3VLD6-F1
#
_entry.id   AF-A0A8S3VLD6-F1
#
_cell.length_a   1.000
_cell.length_b   1.000
_cell.length_c   1.000
_cell.angle_alpha   90.00
_cell.angle_beta   90.00
_cell.angle_gamma   90.00
#
_symmetry.space_group_name_H-M   'P 1'
#
loop_
_entity.id
_entity.type
_entity.pdbx_description
1 polymer ?
#
loop_
_entity_poly.entity_id
_entity_poly.type
_entity_poly.pdbx_seq_one_letter_code
_entity_poly.pdbx_strand_id
1 'polypeptide(L)'
;MAPLSEEEENYVRLALLLKGVAPRAVRVPDSKTFDVTLMICLIRNLTSVIPPINGFDNLPLPAQTTPGSDLARIKCYRNKLAHYDSNMIDTAYFNTVWRDISDAVGRLGGQTMYQECQELRVKILDQSNQEVILEIKQSLEEMKELRQHMDNLGRNTQKKKIQEINWQRKNEQTQAGGKLKELEESWVGLVSKNYEIERACVEIEREIEEMEQKRAKKAKR
;
A
#
# COMPACT_ATOMS: atom_id res chain seq x y z
N MET A 1 45.94 41.62 29.70
CA MET A 1 44.48 41.41 29.67
C MET A 1 44.20 40.08 30.33
N ALA A 2 43.20 39.99 31.20
CA ALA A 2 42.80 38.72 31.80
C ALA A 2 42.23 37.79 30.70
N PRO A 3 42.45 36.48 30.78
CA PRO A 3 41.79 35.53 29.89
C PRO A 3 40.27 35.62 30.06
N LEU A 4 39.53 35.43 28.96
CA LEU A 4 38.07 35.44 28.97
C LEU A 4 37.55 34.33 29.89
N SER A 5 36.43 34.60 30.54
CA SER A 5 35.67 33.56 31.23
C SER A 5 35.06 32.59 30.20
N GLU A 6 34.75 31.38 30.66
CA GLU A 6 34.14 30.35 29.82
C GLU A 6 32.80 30.81 29.21
N GLU A 7 32.03 31.62 29.93
CA GLU A 7 30.76 32.18 29.48
C GLU A 7 30.94 33.23 28.37
N GLU A 8 31.99 34.05 28.44
CA GLU A 8 32.34 35.01 27.39
C GLU A 8 32.86 34.32 26.12
N GLU A 9 33.67 33.25 26.26
CA GLU A 9 34.04 32.41 25.11
C GLU A 9 32.82 31.76 24.46
N ASN A 10 31.88 31.27 25.27
CA ASN A 10 30.66 30.66 24.77
C ASN A 10 29.76 31.67 24.04
N TYR A 11 29.68 32.91 24.51
CA TYR A 11 28.99 33.99 23.80
C TYR A 11 29.65 34.32 22.46
N VAL A 12 30.98 34.39 22.41
CA VAL A 12 31.73 34.64 21.16
C VAL A 12 31.59 33.48 20.17
N ARG A 13 31.66 32.23 20.64
CA ARG A 13 31.40 31.03 19.82
C ARG A 13 29.98 31.04 19.26
N LEU A 14 28.98 31.39 20.07
CA LEU A 14 27.59 31.50 19.64
C LEU A 14 27.40 32.64 18.62
N ALA A 15 28.05 33.78 18.84
CA ALA A 15 28.01 34.91 17.92
C ALA A 15 28.69 34.61 16.57
N LEU A 16 29.78 33.83 16.56
CA LEU A 16 30.46 33.39 15.34
C LEU A 16 29.66 32.31 14.60
N LEU A 17 29.00 31.42 15.33
CA LEU A 17 28.08 30.41 14.80
C LEU A 17 26.86 31.05 14.11
N LEU A 18 26.29 32.11 14.71
CA LEU A 18 25.12 32.83 14.19
C LEU A 18 25.46 33.84 13.08
N LYS A 19 26.69 34.39 13.07
CA LYS A 19 27.17 35.29 12.00
C LYS A 19 27.74 34.56 10.77
N GLY A 20 27.77 33.23 10.79
CA GLY A 20 28.12 32.42 9.61
C GLY A 20 29.57 32.54 9.14
N VAL A 21 30.51 32.86 10.03
CA VAL A 21 31.94 32.92 9.67
C VAL A 21 32.63 31.62 10.03
N ALA A 22 32.50 30.63 9.13
CA ALA A 22 33.53 29.62 8.92
C ALA A 22 34.18 29.89 7.55
N PRO A 23 35.52 29.92 7.42
CA PRO A 23 36.19 30.14 6.14
C PRO A 23 36.11 28.86 5.31
N ARG A 24 34.97 28.63 4.67
CA ARG A 24 34.92 27.83 3.44
C ARG A 24 34.96 28.81 2.29
N ALA A 25 35.91 28.61 1.39
CA ALA A 25 36.19 29.45 0.23
C ALA A 25 34.91 30.11 -0.29
N VAL A 26 34.87 31.44 -0.19
CA VAL A 26 33.75 32.27 -0.66
C VAL A 26 33.58 32.02 -2.15
N ARG A 27 32.75 31.05 -2.51
CA ARG A 27 32.14 31.03 -3.83
C ARG A 27 31.08 32.10 -3.79
N VAL A 28 31.27 33.15 -4.58
CA VAL A 28 30.22 34.14 -4.82
C VAL A 28 28.96 33.38 -5.24
N PRO A 29 27.81 33.57 -4.57
CA PRO A 29 26.57 32.92 -4.97
C PRO A 29 26.24 33.29 -6.42
N ASP A 30 26.13 32.27 -7.28
CA ASP A 30 25.71 32.46 -8.68
C ASP A 30 24.19 32.28 -8.76
N SER A 31 23.49 33.26 -9.33
CA SER A 31 22.05 33.19 -9.58
C SER A 31 21.62 31.92 -10.32
N LYS A 32 22.52 31.32 -11.12
CA LYS A 32 22.28 30.07 -11.85
C LYS A 32 22.13 28.85 -10.95
N THR A 33 22.49 28.94 -9.66
CA THR A 33 22.39 27.82 -8.71
C THR A 33 21.23 27.98 -7.73
N PHE A 34 20.46 29.06 -7.81
CA PHE A 34 19.33 29.28 -6.92
C PHE A 34 18.18 28.36 -7.26
N ASP A 35 17.62 27.69 -6.25
CA ASP A 35 16.36 26.98 -6.45
C ASP A 35 15.21 27.99 -6.70
N VAL A 36 14.15 27.53 -7.38
CA VAL A 36 13.05 28.38 -7.83
C VAL A 36 12.38 29.16 -6.67
N THR A 37 12.29 28.59 -5.46
CA THR A 37 11.64 29.28 -4.33
C THR A 37 12.56 30.34 -3.75
N LEU A 38 13.86 30.08 -3.67
CA LEU A 38 14.82 31.12 -3.30
C LEU A 38 14.80 32.27 -4.30
N MET A 39 14.80 31.97 -5.61
CA MET A 39 14.71 32.99 -6.66
C MET A 39 13.43 33.83 -6.52
N ILE A 40 12.26 33.20 -6.33
CA ILE A 40 10.99 33.93 -6.13
C ILE A 40 11.01 34.77 -4.85
N CYS A 41 11.58 34.24 -3.75
CA CYS A 41 11.75 34.99 -2.51
C CYS A 41 12.63 36.23 -2.71
N LEU A 42 13.75 36.11 -3.42
CA LEU A 42 14.63 37.24 -3.71
C LEU A 42 13.94 38.28 -4.59
N ILE A 43 13.27 37.87 -5.66
CA ILE A 43 12.53 38.80 -6.52
C ILE A 43 11.46 39.53 -5.70
N ARG A 44 10.66 38.81 -4.91
CA ARG A 44 9.63 39.42 -4.05
C ARG A 44 10.19 40.45 -3.06
N ASN A 45 11.31 40.15 -2.42
CA ASN A 45 11.83 40.97 -1.31
C ASN A 45 12.74 42.11 -1.79
N LEU A 46 13.39 41.96 -2.95
CA LEU A 46 14.34 42.95 -3.50
C LEU A 46 13.71 43.86 -4.56
N THR A 47 12.52 43.53 -5.05
CA THR A 47 11.76 44.36 -5.98
C THR A 47 10.47 44.87 -5.33
N SER A 48 9.96 46.02 -5.77
CA SER A 48 8.73 46.63 -5.22
C SER A 48 7.45 45.99 -5.77
N VAL A 49 7.42 44.66 -5.88
CA VAL A 49 6.26 43.93 -6.41
C VAL A 49 5.13 43.92 -5.39
N ILE A 50 3.96 44.39 -5.81
CA ILE A 50 2.76 44.41 -4.98
C ILE A 50 2.30 42.96 -4.71
N PRO A 51 2.01 42.60 -3.46
CA PRO A 51 1.53 41.26 -3.12
C PRO A 51 0.19 40.94 -3.81
N PRO A 52 -0.07 39.67 -4.16
CA PRO A 52 -1.40 39.22 -4.57
C PRO A 52 -2.44 39.44 -3.46
N ILE A 53 -3.71 39.53 -3.84
CA ILE A 53 -4.85 39.71 -2.91
C ILE A 53 -4.84 38.63 -1.80
N ASN A 54 -4.48 37.39 -2.14
CA ASN A 54 -4.45 36.26 -1.21
C ASN A 54 -3.02 35.92 -0.72
N GLY A 55 -2.05 36.81 -0.91
CA GLY A 55 -0.64 36.57 -0.56
C GLY A 55 0.09 35.63 -1.52
N PHE A 56 1.37 35.36 -1.24
CA PHE A 56 2.27 34.62 -2.13
C PHE A 56 2.21 33.09 -2.01
N ASP A 57 1.54 32.60 -0.97
CA ASP A 57 1.49 31.17 -0.64
C ASP A 57 0.18 30.49 -1.10
N ASN A 58 -0.74 31.28 -1.68
CA ASN A 58 -1.99 30.79 -2.22
C ASN A 58 -1.99 30.92 -3.74
N LEU A 59 -2.56 29.92 -4.43
CA LEU A 59 -2.67 29.93 -5.89
C LEU A 59 -3.63 31.07 -6.32
N PRO A 60 -3.16 32.06 -7.10
CA PRO A 60 -4.02 33.15 -7.57
C PRO A 60 -5.02 32.67 -8.62
N LEU A 61 -6.13 33.40 -8.74
CA LEU A 61 -7.13 33.16 -9.78
C LEU A 61 -6.53 33.39 -11.18
N PRO A 62 -7.08 32.74 -12.23
CA PRO A 62 -6.57 32.91 -13.60
C PRO A 62 -6.57 34.37 -14.09
N ALA A 63 -7.56 35.17 -13.68
CA ALA A 63 -7.66 36.58 -14.05
C ALA A 63 -6.64 37.49 -13.33
N GLN A 64 -5.96 37.01 -12.28
CA GLN A 64 -4.98 37.79 -11.52
C GLN A 64 -3.60 37.71 -12.21
N THR A 65 -3.34 38.62 -13.14
CA THR A 65 -2.12 38.61 -13.97
C THR A 65 -1.10 39.69 -13.58
N THR A 66 -1.15 40.16 -12.33
CA THR A 66 -0.14 41.10 -11.82
C THR A 66 1.20 40.39 -11.60
N PRO A 67 2.35 41.10 -11.62
CA PRO A 67 3.65 40.47 -11.37
C PRO A 67 3.71 39.66 -10.06
N GLY A 68 3.11 40.18 -8.98
CA GLY A 68 3.02 39.45 -7.72
C GLY A 68 2.22 38.16 -7.84
N SER A 69 1.11 38.20 -8.58
CA SER A 69 0.25 37.03 -8.82
C SER A 69 0.97 35.98 -9.68
N ASP A 70 1.71 36.41 -10.69
CA ASP A 70 2.51 35.51 -11.53
C ASP A 70 3.63 34.83 -10.75
N LEU A 71 4.33 35.56 -9.87
CA LEU A 71 5.34 34.99 -8.96
C LEU A 71 4.72 33.96 -7.98
N ALA A 72 3.57 34.29 -7.38
CA ALA A 72 2.86 33.38 -6.49
C ALA A 72 2.38 32.12 -7.22
N ARG A 73 1.92 32.25 -8.47
CA ARG A 73 1.48 31.13 -9.31
C ARG A 73 2.62 30.16 -9.62
N ILE A 74 3.78 30.68 -10.04
CA ILE A 74 4.98 29.87 -10.33
C ILE A 74 5.42 29.14 -9.04
N LYS A 75 5.47 29.85 -7.90
CA LYS A 75 5.82 29.26 -6.60
C LYS A 75 4.88 28.11 -6.23
N CYS A 76 3.57 28.35 -6.32
CA CYS A 76 2.55 27.38 -5.95
C CYS A 76 2.65 26.11 -6.80
N TYR A 77 2.75 26.24 -8.13
CA TYR A 77 2.87 25.07 -9.00
C TYR A 77 4.19 24.33 -8.80
N ARG A 78 5.32 25.02 -8.61
CA ARG A 78 6.59 24.37 -8.27
C ARG A 78 6.48 23.57 -6.98
N ASN A 79 5.98 24.18 -5.91
CA ASN A 79 5.84 23.52 -4.62
C ASN A 79 4.91 22.32 -4.70
N LYS A 80 3.78 22.45 -5.42
CA LYS A 80 2.88 21.33 -5.67
C LYS A 80 3.60 20.18 -6.37
N LEU A 81 4.37 20.46 -7.44
CA LEU A 81 5.12 19.43 -8.18
C LEU A 81 6.22 18.76 -7.34
N ALA A 82 6.92 19.51 -6.48
CA ALA A 82 7.97 18.97 -5.62
C ALA A 82 7.45 18.00 -4.53
N HIS A 83 6.17 18.10 -4.18
CA HIS A 83 5.52 17.28 -3.17
C HIS A 83 4.43 16.37 -3.73
N TYR A 84 4.33 16.27 -5.06
CA TYR A 84 3.28 15.50 -5.71
C TYR A 84 3.64 14.02 -5.78
N ASP A 85 2.72 13.14 -5.41
CA ASP A 85 2.87 11.71 -5.68
C ASP A 85 2.89 11.49 -7.21
N SER A 86 3.90 10.76 -7.68
CA SER A 86 4.28 10.55 -9.10
C SER A 86 3.16 10.06 -10.04
N ASN A 87 1.97 9.75 -9.52
CA ASN A 87 0.91 9.01 -10.23
C ASN A 87 -0.35 9.82 -10.60
N MET A 88 -0.36 11.15 -10.43
CA MET A 88 -1.61 11.94 -10.49
C MET A 88 -1.59 13.15 -11.45
N ILE A 89 -0.59 13.30 -12.33
CA ILE A 89 -0.57 14.37 -13.33
C ILE A 89 -1.17 13.82 -14.62
N ASP A 90 -2.47 14.06 -14.82
CA ASP A 90 -3.11 13.76 -16.09
C ASP A 90 -2.76 14.81 -17.17
N THR A 91 -3.05 14.47 -18.42
CA THR A 91 -2.79 15.35 -19.57
C THR A 91 -3.53 16.69 -19.46
N ALA A 92 -4.72 16.73 -18.88
CA ALA A 92 -5.53 17.95 -18.78
C ALA A 92 -4.93 18.93 -17.76
N TYR A 93 -4.54 18.42 -16.59
CA TYR A 93 -3.86 19.17 -15.55
C TYR A 93 -2.49 19.64 -16.03
N PHE A 94 -1.70 18.76 -16.68
CA PHE A 94 -0.42 19.14 -17.28
C PHE A 94 -0.58 20.34 -18.24
N ASN A 95 -1.53 20.25 -19.18
CA ASN A 95 -1.77 21.32 -20.15
C ASN A 95 -2.20 22.64 -19.49
N THR A 96 -2.99 22.56 -18.41
CA THR A 96 -3.44 23.73 -17.65
C THR A 96 -2.26 24.39 -16.94
N VAL A 97 -1.50 23.63 -16.18
CA VAL A 97 -0.32 24.11 -15.43
C VAL A 97 0.72 24.68 -16.38
N TRP A 98 1.00 24.00 -17.50
CA TRP A 98 1.98 24.45 -18.49
C TRP A 98 1.62 25.81 -19.08
N ARG A 99 0.36 25.99 -19.50
CA ARG A 99 -0.13 27.27 -20.02
C ARG A 99 -0.01 28.36 -18.97
N ASP A 100 -0.54 28.10 -17.78
CA ASP A 100 -0.57 29.08 -16.69
C ASP A 100 0.84 29.55 -16.27
N ILE A 101 1.83 28.64 -16.26
CA ILE A 101 3.24 28.96 -16.00
C ILE A 101 3.86 29.70 -17.18
N SER A 102 3.66 29.23 -18.42
CA SER A 102 4.22 29.85 -19.62
C SER A 102 3.76 31.30 -19.74
N ASP A 103 2.46 31.54 -19.55
CA ASP A 103 1.86 32.88 -19.60
C ASP A 103 2.41 33.79 -18.50
N ALA A 104 2.60 33.27 -17.28
CA ALA A 104 3.19 34.00 -16.16
C ALA A 104 4.66 34.36 -16.43
N VAL A 105 5.45 33.41 -16.95
CA VAL A 105 6.83 33.63 -17.37
C VAL A 105 6.90 34.68 -18.48
N GLY A 106 6.01 34.62 -19.47
CA GLY A 106 5.92 35.60 -20.55
C GLY A 106 5.58 37.01 -20.06
N ARG A 107 4.67 37.14 -19.09
CA ARG A 107 4.33 38.46 -18.50
C ARG A 107 5.45 39.04 -17.65
N LEU A 108 6.17 38.20 -16.90
CA LEU A 108 7.28 38.64 -16.05
C LEU A 108 8.57 38.91 -16.83
N GLY A 109 8.83 38.09 -17.84
CA GLY A 109 10.11 37.99 -18.55
C GLY A 109 10.09 38.40 -20.02
N GLY A 110 8.91 38.73 -20.55
CA GLY A 110 8.71 39.12 -21.94
C GLY A 110 8.55 37.94 -22.91
N GLN A 111 8.37 38.30 -24.18
CA GLN A 111 8.04 37.36 -25.25
C GLN A 111 9.11 36.29 -25.48
N THR A 112 10.39 36.63 -25.31
CA THR A 112 11.50 35.69 -25.47
C THR A 112 11.40 34.53 -24.48
N MET A 113 11.17 34.83 -23.19
CA MET A 113 11.04 33.77 -22.17
C MET A 113 9.77 32.92 -22.38
N TYR A 114 8.69 33.51 -22.90
CA TYR A 114 7.51 32.74 -23.31
C TYR A 114 7.84 31.76 -24.45
N GLN A 115 8.59 32.21 -25.46
CA GLN A 115 9.01 31.37 -26.58
C GLN A 115 9.90 30.21 -26.12
N GLU A 116 10.85 30.47 -25.21
CA GLU A 116 11.68 29.42 -24.60
C GLU A 116 10.82 28.36 -23.89
N CYS A 117 9.74 28.76 -23.21
CA CYS A 117 8.77 27.81 -22.64
C CYS A 117 8.09 26.98 -23.72
N GLN A 118 7.67 27.56 -24.85
CA GLN A 118 7.06 26.79 -25.93
C GLN A 118 8.05 25.84 -26.61
N GLU A 119 9.30 26.25 -26.77
CA GLU A 119 10.38 25.40 -27.27
C GLU A 119 10.63 24.22 -26.34
N LEU A 120 10.72 24.45 -25.03
CA LEU A 120 10.86 23.38 -24.03
C LEU A 120 9.72 22.36 -24.08
N ARG A 121 8.51 22.78 -24.46
CA ARG A 121 7.35 21.88 -24.54
C ARG A 121 7.50 20.82 -25.63
N VAL A 122 8.13 21.20 -26.75
CA VAL A 122 8.30 20.35 -27.94
C VAL A 122 9.71 19.83 -28.09
N LYS A 123 10.65 20.33 -27.27
CA LYS A 123 12.04 19.90 -27.25
C LYS A 123 12.07 18.40 -27.00
N ILE A 124 12.70 17.69 -27.93
CA ILE A 124 12.98 16.27 -27.76
C ILE A 124 13.79 16.14 -26.48
N LEU A 125 13.27 15.35 -25.55
CA LEU A 125 13.98 14.93 -24.35
C LEU A 125 15.34 14.39 -24.79
N ASP A 126 16.42 15.01 -24.30
CA ASP A 126 17.78 14.62 -24.66
C ASP A 126 18.08 13.17 -24.25
N GLN A 127 19.24 12.66 -24.67
CA GLN A 127 19.61 11.27 -24.44
C GLN A 127 19.60 10.88 -22.95
N SER A 128 19.95 11.81 -22.05
CA SER A 128 19.89 11.59 -20.60
C SER A 128 18.44 11.43 -20.11
N ASN A 129 17.51 12.25 -20.61
CA ASN A 129 16.09 12.09 -20.29
C ASN A 129 15.49 10.80 -20.88
N GLN A 130 15.95 10.34 -22.04
CA GLN A 130 15.52 9.07 -22.64
C GLN A 130 15.99 7.86 -21.84
N GLU A 131 17.24 7.88 -21.35
CA GLU A 131 17.79 6.85 -20.46
C GLU A 131 16.98 6.74 -19.18
N VAL A 132 16.69 7.86 -18.52
CA VAL A 132 15.83 7.89 -17.32
C VAL A 132 14.43 7.33 -17.60
N ILE A 133 13.83 7.66 -18.75
CA ILE A 133 12.52 7.10 -19.14
C ILE A 133 12.61 5.59 -19.36
N LEU A 134 13.70 5.11 -19.97
CA LEU A 134 13.89 3.68 -20.23
C LEU A 134 14.09 2.91 -18.93
N GLU A 135 14.89 3.45 -18.00
CA GLU A 135 15.06 2.89 -16.65
C GLU A 135 13.72 2.82 -15.90
N ILE A 136 12.92 3.89 -15.92
CA ILE A 136 11.59 3.90 -15.29
C ILE A 136 10.69 2.82 -15.90
N LYS A 137 10.69 2.67 -17.23
CA LYS A 137 9.91 1.63 -17.91
C LYS A 137 10.37 0.23 -17.52
N GLN A 138 11.68 0.02 -17.43
CA GLN A 138 12.25 -1.26 -17.03
C GLN A 138 11.89 -1.59 -15.58
N SER A 139 12.06 -0.65 -14.65
CA SER A 139 11.65 -0.83 -13.24
C SER A 139 10.14 -1.06 -13.09
N LEU A 140 9.30 -0.41 -13.90
CA LEU A 140 7.86 -0.66 -13.91
C LEU A 140 7.52 -2.08 -14.35
N GLU A 141 8.24 -2.64 -15.32
CA GLU A 141 8.00 -4.01 -15.78
C GLU A 141 8.48 -5.03 -14.74
N GLU A 142 9.67 -4.83 -14.16
CA GLU A 142 10.18 -5.65 -13.05
C GLU A 142 9.22 -5.66 -11.85
N MET A 143 8.63 -4.51 -11.50
CA MET A 143 7.62 -4.42 -10.45
C MET A 143 6.33 -5.20 -10.77
N LYS A 144 5.92 -5.26 -12.05
CA LYS A 144 4.76 -6.08 -12.46
C LYS A 144 5.08 -7.57 -12.34
N GLU A 145 6.25 -7.99 -12.79
CA GLU A 145 6.69 -9.38 -12.71
C GLU A 145 6.77 -9.86 -11.25
N LEU A 146 7.37 -9.04 -10.37
CA LEU A 146 7.44 -9.32 -8.93
C LEU A 146 6.06 -9.46 -8.30
N ARG A 147 5.11 -8.59 -8.66
CA ARG A 147 3.72 -8.68 -8.19
C ARG A 147 3.07 -9.99 -8.62
N GLN A 148 3.21 -10.37 -9.89
CA GLN A 148 2.67 -11.62 -10.42
C GLN A 148 3.29 -12.84 -9.72
N HIS A 149 4.59 -12.81 -9.45
CA HIS A 149 5.28 -13.87 -8.74
C HIS A 149 4.77 -14.02 -7.30
N MET A 150 4.58 -12.90 -6.59
CA MET A 150 4.02 -12.88 -5.23
C MET A 150 2.58 -13.46 -5.19
N ASP A 151 1.73 -13.09 -6.15
CA ASP A 151 0.37 -13.62 -6.25
C ASP A 151 0.37 -15.14 -6.53
N ASN A 152 1.30 -15.63 -7.35
CA ASN A 152 1.47 -17.05 -7.61
C ASN A 152 1.92 -17.83 -6.36
N LEU A 153 2.88 -17.29 -5.61
CA LEU A 153 3.31 -17.84 -4.33
C LEU A 153 2.16 -17.92 -3.32
N GLY A 154 1.38 -16.85 -3.19
CA GLY A 154 0.21 -16.81 -2.32
C GLY A 154 -0.81 -17.89 -2.68
N ARG A 155 -1.18 -17.98 -3.97
CA ARG A 155 -2.09 -19.02 -4.48
C ARG A 155 -1.56 -20.43 -4.25
N ASN A 156 -0.28 -20.68 -4.50
CA ASN A 156 0.33 -21.99 -4.29
C ASN A 156 0.35 -22.40 -2.81
N THR A 157 0.62 -21.44 -1.92
CA THR A 157 0.60 -21.67 -0.47
C THR A 157 -0.80 -22.02 0.03
N GLN A 158 -1.83 -21.28 -0.44
CA GLN A 158 -3.23 -21.59 -0.12
C GLN A 158 -3.65 -22.96 -0.65
N LYS A 159 -3.28 -23.30 -1.90
CA LYS A 159 -3.55 -24.62 -2.49
C LYS A 159 -2.96 -25.75 -1.64
N LYS A 160 -1.71 -25.62 -1.18
CA LYS A 160 -1.07 -26.63 -0.31
C LYS A 160 -1.83 -26.81 1.01
N LYS A 161 -2.21 -25.72 1.68
CA LYS A 161 -3.01 -25.78 2.92
C LYS A 161 -4.36 -26.47 2.71
N ILE A 162 -5.05 -26.17 1.61
CA ILE A 162 -6.33 -26.82 1.28
C ILE A 162 -6.13 -28.32 1.05
N GLN A 163 -5.07 -28.70 0.32
CA GLN A 163 -4.75 -30.10 0.08
C GLN A 163 -4.46 -30.86 1.37
N GLU A 164 -3.73 -30.26 2.31
CA GLU A 164 -3.43 -30.84 3.62
C GLU A 164 -4.70 -31.06 4.45
N ILE A 165 -5.57 -30.04 4.55
CA ILE A 165 -6.86 -30.16 5.26
C ILE A 165 -7.75 -31.23 4.60
N ASN A 166 -7.76 -31.31 3.26
CA ASN A 166 -8.52 -32.35 2.55
C ASN A 166 -7.97 -33.74 2.83
N TRP A 167 -6.65 -33.89 2.90
CA TRP A 167 -6.00 -35.16 3.21
C TRP A 167 -6.33 -35.61 4.64
N GLN A 168 -6.25 -34.69 5.62
CA GLN A 168 -6.62 -34.96 7.01
C GLN A 168 -8.08 -35.40 7.14
N ARG A 169 -9.02 -34.65 6.53
CA ARG A 169 -10.45 -35.00 6.52
C ARG A 169 -10.70 -36.38 5.93
N LYS A 170 -10.05 -36.71 4.82
CA LYS A 170 -10.21 -38.03 4.18
C LYS A 170 -9.71 -39.15 5.09
N ASN A 171 -8.60 -38.93 5.80
CA ASN A 171 -8.06 -39.91 6.74
C ASN A 171 -9.01 -40.15 7.92
N GLU A 172 -9.51 -39.06 8.54
CA GLU A 172 -10.48 -39.12 9.64
C GLU A 172 -11.78 -39.82 9.22
N GLN A 173 -12.32 -39.47 8.04
CA GLN A 173 -13.54 -40.09 7.52
C GLN A 173 -13.37 -41.58 7.26
N THR A 174 -12.20 -42.00 6.75
CA THR A 174 -11.90 -43.41 6.53
C THR A 174 -11.85 -44.18 7.85
N GLN A 175 -11.22 -43.61 8.88
CA GLN A 175 -11.15 -44.23 10.20
C GLN A 175 -12.54 -44.31 10.88
N ALA A 176 -13.33 -43.24 10.80
CA ALA A 176 -14.69 -43.21 11.33
C ALA A 176 -15.60 -44.22 10.61
N GLY A 177 -15.47 -44.34 9.29
CA GLY A 177 -16.16 -45.35 8.49
C GLY A 177 -15.81 -46.78 8.90
N GLY A 178 -14.54 -47.06 9.20
CA GLY A 178 -14.11 -48.35 9.75
C GLY A 178 -14.80 -48.68 11.07
N LYS A 179 -14.80 -47.75 12.03
CA LYS A 179 -15.48 -47.93 13.32
C LYS A 179 -16.98 -48.11 13.20
N LEU A 180 -17.62 -47.38 12.27
CA LEU A 180 -19.05 -47.54 11.99
C LEU A 180 -19.36 -48.96 11.52
N LYS A 181 -18.54 -49.49 10.62
CA LYS A 181 -18.70 -50.86 10.11
C LYS A 181 -18.53 -51.90 11.22
N GLU A 182 -17.54 -51.74 12.09
CA GLU A 182 -17.35 -52.62 13.25
C GLU A 182 -18.54 -52.59 14.21
N LEU A 183 -19.09 -51.40 14.49
CA LEU A 183 -20.28 -51.24 15.32
C LEU A 183 -21.53 -51.86 14.67
N GLU A 184 -21.69 -51.70 13.36
CA GLU A 184 -22.78 -52.29 12.59
C GLU A 184 -22.71 -53.82 12.64
N GLU A 185 -21.53 -54.41 12.40
CA GLU A 185 -21.30 -55.86 12.49
C GLU A 185 -21.60 -56.38 13.90
N SER A 186 -21.18 -55.64 14.94
CA SER A 186 -21.46 -55.99 16.34
C SER A 186 -22.96 -55.94 16.65
N TRP A 187 -23.65 -54.88 16.21
CA TRP A 187 -25.08 -54.70 16.41
C TRP A 187 -25.89 -55.81 15.73
N VAL A 188 -25.60 -56.11 14.45
CA VAL A 188 -26.23 -57.22 13.72
C VAL A 188 -26.02 -58.55 14.45
N GLY A 189 -24.81 -58.79 14.97
CA GLY A 189 -24.50 -59.98 15.76
C GLY A 189 -25.30 -60.07 17.07
N LEU A 190 -25.49 -58.96 17.78
CA LEU A 190 -26.29 -58.90 19.01
C LEU A 190 -27.78 -59.13 18.75
N VAL A 191 -28.34 -58.50 17.72
CA VAL A 191 -29.74 -58.70 17.32
C VAL A 191 -29.99 -60.17 16.94
N SER A 192 -29.06 -60.79 16.22
CA SER A 192 -29.17 -62.21 15.84
C SER A 192 -29.19 -63.13 17.07
N LYS A 193 -28.33 -62.86 18.06
CA LYS A 193 -28.30 -63.61 19.33
C LYS A 193 -29.57 -63.40 20.15
N ASN A 194 -30.10 -62.17 20.21
CA ASN A 194 -31.38 -61.91 20.89
C ASN A 194 -32.51 -62.74 20.26
N TYR A 195 -32.56 -62.81 18.93
CA TYR A 195 -33.55 -63.64 18.22
C TYR A 195 -33.39 -65.14 18.54
N GLU A 196 -32.17 -65.65 18.63
CA GLU A 196 -31.91 -67.04 19.04
C GLU A 196 -32.39 -67.32 20.47
N ILE A 197 -32.15 -66.39 21.40
CA ILE A 197 -32.63 -66.48 22.79
C ILE A 197 -34.15 -66.48 22.83
N GLU A 198 -34.81 -65.55 22.12
CA GLU A 198 -36.28 -65.48 22.07
C GLU A 198 -36.88 -66.80 21.57
N ARG A 199 -36.33 -67.39 20.50
CA ARG A 199 -36.78 -68.70 20.02
C ARG A 199 -36.60 -69.81 21.06
N ALA A 200 -35.47 -69.83 21.76
CA ALA A 200 -35.21 -70.82 22.79
C ALA A 200 -36.16 -70.67 23.99
N CYS A 201 -36.46 -69.44 24.40
CA CYS A 201 -37.45 -69.15 25.46
C CYS A 201 -38.82 -69.69 25.08
N VAL A 202 -39.31 -69.41 23.86
CA VAL A 202 -40.61 -69.90 23.38
C VAL A 202 -40.69 -71.43 23.39
N GLU A 203 -39.60 -72.11 22.98
CA GLU A 203 -39.56 -73.57 22.99
C GLU A 203 -39.62 -74.14 24.41
N ILE A 204 -38.83 -73.58 25.34
CA ILE A 204 -38.83 -74.00 26.74
C ILE A 204 -40.20 -73.73 27.39
N GLU A 205 -40.82 -72.58 27.13
CA GLU A 205 -42.17 -72.26 27.62
C GLU A 205 -43.20 -73.29 27.16
N ARG A 206 -43.13 -73.71 25.88
CA ARG A 206 -43.98 -74.78 25.33
C ARG A 206 -43.77 -76.11 26.06
N GLU A 207 -42.51 -76.51 26.27
CA GLU A 207 -42.19 -77.75 26.99
C GLU A 207 -42.70 -77.75 28.44
N ILE A 208 -42.58 -76.62 29.15
CA ILE A 208 -43.11 -76.44 30.51
C ILE A 208 -44.63 -76.63 30.51
N GLU A 209 -45.33 -75.97 29.59
CA GLU A 209 -46.79 -76.03 29.49
C GLU A 209 -47.30 -77.46 29.21
N GLU A 210 -46.63 -78.20 28.32
CA GLU A 210 -46.91 -79.61 28.08
C GLU A 210 -46.72 -80.49 29.33
N MET A 211 -45.64 -80.24 30.08
CA MET A 211 -45.33 -80.97 31.31
C MET A 211 -46.34 -80.69 32.42
N GLU A 212 -46.77 -79.44 32.58
CA GLU A 212 -47.82 -79.05 33.51
C GLU A 212 -49.17 -79.69 33.17
N GLN A 213 -49.56 -79.69 31.89
CA GLN A 213 -50.78 -80.38 31.42
C GLN A 213 -50.72 -81.89 31.71
N LYS A 214 -49.58 -82.54 31.48
CA LYS A 214 -49.37 -83.97 31.80
C LYS A 214 -49.51 -84.23 33.30
N ARG A 215 -48.92 -83.38 34.15
CA ARG A 215 -49.06 -83.46 35.62
C ARG A 215 -50.50 -83.27 36.08
N ALA A 216 -51.21 -82.28 35.56
CA ALA A 216 -52.62 -82.02 35.88
C ALA A 216 -53.53 -83.19 35.49
N LYS A 217 -53.29 -83.82 34.32
CA LYS A 217 -54.02 -85.03 33.89
C LYS A 217 -53.75 -86.22 34.81
N LYS A 218 -52.52 -86.36 35.30
CA LYS A 218 -52.14 -87.46 36.21
C LYS A 218 -52.70 -87.26 37.63
N ALA A 219 -52.81 -86.02 38.11
CA ALA A 219 -53.40 -85.70 39.42
C ALA A 219 -54.93 -85.84 39.50
N LYS A 220 -55.62 -85.89 38.34
CA LYS A 220 -57.08 -86.10 38.24
C LYS A 220 -57.49 -87.57 38.11
N ARG A 221 -56.53 -88.50 38.04
CA ARG A 221 -56.73 -89.96 38.03
C ARG A 221 -56.50 -90.51 39.42
#